data_AF-H9FE58-F1
#
_entry.id   AF-H9FE58-F1
#
_cell.length_a   1.000
_cell.length_b   1.000
_cell.length_c   1.000
_cell.angle_alpha   90.00
_cell.angle_beta   90.00
_cell.angle_gamma   90.00
#
_symmetry.space_group_name_H-M   'P 1'
#
loop_
_entity.id
_entity.type
_entity.pdbx_description
1 polymer ?
#
loop_
_entity_poly.entity_id
_entity_poly.type
_entity_poly.pdbx_seq_one_letter_code
_entity_poly.pdbx_strand_id
1 'polypeptide(L)'
;GPGGALSRLWELCCRWLRPELRTKEQILELLVLEQFLTVLPGEIQARVREQQPESGEEAVVLVEGLQREPRKHRQRGSELLSDDEVPLRMG
;
A
#
# COMPACT_ATOMS: atom_id res chain seq x y z
N GLY A 1 30.83 8.85 -14.56
CA GLY A 1 31.52 8.87 -13.25
C GLY A 1 30.66 9.57 -12.20
N PRO A 2 31.13 9.67 -10.95
CA PRO A 2 30.34 10.22 -9.82
C PRO A 2 29.68 11.58 -10.09
N GLY A 3 30.40 12.51 -10.73
CA GLY A 3 29.84 13.82 -11.09
C GLY A 3 28.63 13.74 -12.02
N GLY A 4 28.67 12.90 -13.05
CA GLY A 4 27.54 12.69 -13.95
C GLY A 4 26.34 12.02 -13.26
N ALA A 5 26.59 11.11 -12.32
CA ALA A 5 25.53 10.51 -11.51
C ALA A 5 24.86 11.55 -10.60
N LEU A 6 25.64 12.44 -9.97
CA LEU A 6 25.11 13.53 -9.15
C LEU A 6 24.27 14.51 -9.97
N SER A 7 24.76 14.94 -11.13
CA SER A 7 23.98 15.80 -12.04
C SER A 7 22.65 15.16 -12.44
N ARG A 8 22.66 13.85 -12.73
CA ARG A 8 21.44 13.13 -13.08
C ARG A 8 20.46 13.02 -11.90
N LEU A 9 20.96 12.75 -10.69
CA LEU A 9 20.13 12.72 -9.48
C LEU A 9 19.51 14.10 -9.21
N TRP A 10 20.27 15.18 -9.40
CA TRP A 10 19.77 16.54 -9.26
C TRP A 10 18.60 16.82 -10.22
N GLU A 11 18.75 16.50 -11.51
CA GLU A 11 17.67 16.65 -12.50
C GLU A 11 16.42 15.82 -12.15
N LEU A 12 16.61 14.59 -11.68
CA LEU A 12 15.52 13.72 -11.26
C LEU A 12 14.80 14.30 -10.03
N CYS A 13 15.56 14.78 -9.04
CA CYS A 13 15.04 15.40 -7.83
C CYS A 13 14.22 16.66 -8.15
N CYS A 14 14.72 17.54 -9.02
CA CYS A 14 13.98 18.72 -9.48
C CYS A 14 12.67 18.34 -10.19
N ARG A 15 12.68 17.31 -11.05
CA ARG A 15 11.45 16.87 -11.73
C ARG A 15 10.41 16.28 -10.79
N TRP A 16 10.85 15.56 -9.76
CA TRP A 16 9.97 14.97 -8.78
C TRP A 16 9.41 16.04 -7.82
N LEU A 17 10.28 16.79 -7.15
CA LEU A 17 9.89 17.74 -6.11
C LEU A 17 9.39 19.08 -6.66
N ARG A 18 9.78 19.45 -7.90
CA ARG A 18 9.42 20.71 -8.57
C ARG A 18 9.56 21.93 -7.63
N PRO A 19 10.77 22.19 -7.10
CA PRO A 19 11.00 23.23 -6.10
C PRO A 19 10.69 24.66 -6.59
N GLU A 20 10.55 24.87 -7.89
CA GLU A 20 10.12 26.14 -8.49
C GLU A 20 8.63 26.45 -8.26
N LEU A 21 7.85 25.43 -7.89
CA LEU A 21 6.39 25.51 -7.74
C LEU A 21 5.91 25.12 -6.34
N ARG A 22 6.81 24.70 -5.46
CA ARG A 22 6.49 24.21 -4.12
C ARG A 22 7.25 24.97 -3.06
N THR A 23 6.58 25.26 -1.94
CA THR A 23 7.24 25.76 -0.74
C THR A 23 8.09 24.66 -0.11
N LYS A 24 8.97 25.04 0.81
CA LYS A 24 9.76 24.08 1.59
C LYS A 24 8.87 23.10 2.34
N GLU A 25 7.77 23.58 2.90
CA GLU A 25 6.80 22.79 3.65
C GLU A 25 6.14 21.75 2.74
N GLN A 26 5.71 22.14 1.53
CA GLN A 26 5.13 21.22 0.55
C GLN A 26 6.13 20.15 0.08
N ILE A 27 7.43 20.50 -0.04
CA ILE A 27 8.48 19.52 -0.33
C ILE A 27 8.63 18.55 0.84
N LEU A 28 8.68 19.05 2.07
CA LEU A 28 8.78 18.20 3.26
C LEU A 28 7.59 17.25 3.37
N GLU A 29 6.37 17.70 3.08
CA GLU A 29 5.17 16.85 3.03
C GLU A 29 5.32 15.69 2.03
N LEU A 30 5.86 15.94 0.82
CA LEU A 30 6.11 14.88 -0.16
C LEU A 30 7.15 13.86 0.34
N LEU A 31 8.21 14.33 1.01
CA LEU A 31 9.23 13.46 1.58
C LEU A 31 8.66 12.63 2.75
N VAL A 32 7.84 13.25 3.60
CA VAL A 32 7.14 12.57 4.69
C VAL A 32 6.19 11.51 4.15
N LEU A 33 5.43 11.83 3.10
CA LEU A 33 4.55 10.87 2.44
C LEU A 33 5.32 9.70 1.85
N GLU A 34 6.40 9.95 1.11
CA GLU A 34 7.24 8.87 0.57
C GLU A 34 7.76 7.97 1.70
N GLN A 35 8.33 8.57 2.75
CA GLN A 35 8.85 7.83 3.89
C GLN A 35 7.75 7.06 4.62
N PHE A 36 6.58 7.68 4.85
CA PHE A 36 5.42 7.05 5.46
C PHE A 36 5.01 5.79 4.69
N LEU A 37 4.86 5.91 3.36
CA LEU A 37 4.53 4.77 2.52
C LEU A 37 5.60 3.68 2.59
N THR A 38 6.89 4.01 2.73
CA THR A 38 7.97 3.00 2.82
C THR A 38 7.98 2.20 4.13
N VAL A 39 7.52 2.79 5.24
CA VAL A 39 7.54 2.13 6.56
C VAL A 39 6.30 1.26 6.83
N LEU A 40 5.27 1.35 5.99
CA LEU A 40 4.07 0.53 6.13
C LEU A 40 4.38 -0.97 5.94
N PRO A 41 3.71 -1.88 6.68
CA PRO A 41 3.82 -3.32 6.47
C PRO A 41 3.38 -3.72 5.04
N GLY A 42 4.01 -4.75 4.46
CA GLY A 42 3.92 -5.05 3.02
C GLY A 42 2.52 -5.05 2.41
N GLU A 43 1.55 -5.79 2.96
CA GLU A 43 0.19 -5.83 2.40
C GLU A 43 -0.52 -4.47 2.48
N ILE A 44 -0.35 -3.74 3.59
CA ILE A 44 -0.91 -2.41 3.78
C ILE A 44 -0.25 -1.43 2.81
N GLN A 45 1.09 -1.48 2.71
CA GLN A 45 1.86 -0.66 1.79
C GLN A 45 1.39 -0.84 0.34
N ALA A 46 1.23 -2.09 -0.11
CA ALA A 46 0.77 -2.39 -1.47
C ALA A 46 -0.60 -1.76 -1.74
N ARG A 47 -1.58 -2.01 -0.85
CA ARG A 47 -2.95 -1.49 -1.00
C ARG A 47 -3.02 0.03 -0.93
N VAL A 48 -2.26 0.68 -0.05
CA VAL A 48 -2.23 2.15 0.03
C VAL A 48 -1.56 2.75 -1.21
N ARG A 49 -0.49 2.14 -1.74
CA ARG A 49 0.18 2.62 -2.95
C ARG A 49 -0.67 2.49 -4.22
N GLU A 50 -1.53 1.46 -4.29
CA GLU A 50 -2.50 1.31 -5.40
C GLU A 50 -3.47 2.50 -5.51
N GLN A 51 -3.79 3.11 -4.37
CA GLN A 51 -4.70 4.26 -4.29
C GLN A 51 -4.01 5.60 -4.55
N GLN A 52 -2.67 5.62 -4.66
CA GLN A 52 -1.86 6.80 -5.01
C GLN A 52 -2.17 8.07 -4.19
N PRO A 53 -2.07 8.02 -2.85
CA PRO A 53 -2.35 9.19 -2.02
C PRO A 53 -1.43 10.36 -2.37
N GLU A 54 -1.98 11.57 -2.35
CA GLU A 54 -1.26 12.81 -2.65
C GLU A 54 -0.77 13.53 -1.39
N SER A 55 -1.26 13.14 -0.21
CA SER A 55 -0.84 13.69 1.08
C SER A 55 -0.70 12.62 2.18
N GLY A 56 0.01 12.97 3.25
CA GLY A 56 0.14 12.10 4.43
C GLY A 56 -1.22 11.82 5.08
N GLU A 57 -2.10 12.82 5.16
CA GLU A 57 -3.44 12.68 5.72
C GLU A 57 -4.29 11.69 4.92
N GLU A 58 -4.25 11.77 3.59
CA GLU A 58 -4.95 10.81 2.73
C GLU A 58 -4.42 9.39 2.96
N ALA A 59 -3.09 9.24 3.00
CA ALA A 59 -2.47 7.94 3.27
C ALA A 59 -2.88 7.37 4.64
N VAL A 60 -3.00 8.21 5.68
CA VAL A 60 -3.48 7.80 7.01
C VAL A 60 -4.93 7.32 6.94
N VAL A 61 -5.82 8.05 6.27
CA VAL A 61 -7.22 7.64 6.10
C VAL A 61 -7.33 6.27 5.43
N LEU A 62 -6.53 6.03 4.39
CA LEU A 62 -6.47 4.73 3.72
C LEU A 62 -5.99 3.62 4.67
N VAL A 63 -4.91 3.85 5.41
CA VAL A 63 -4.38 2.88 6.39
C VAL A 63 -5.42 2.54 7.46
N GLU A 64 -6.09 3.53 8.02
CA GLU A 64 -7.15 3.31 9.02
C GLU A 64 -8.34 2.54 8.44
N GLY A 65 -8.73 2.84 7.19
CA GLY A 65 -9.79 2.11 6.48
C GLY A 65 -9.47 0.61 6.36
N LEU A 66 -8.23 0.28 6.01
CA LEU A 66 -7.77 -1.11 5.88
C LEU A 66 -7.78 -1.87 7.22
N GLN A 67 -7.49 -1.19 8.34
CA GLN A 67 -7.53 -1.82 9.67
C GLN A 67 -8.95 -2.11 10.14
N ARG A 68 -9.94 -1.35 9.64
CA ARG A 68 -11.36 -1.52 9.97
C ARG A 68 -12.04 -2.57 9.09
N GLU A 69 -11.43 -2.99 7.99
CA GLU A 69 -11.95 -4.11 7.20
C GLU A 69 -11.93 -5.38 8.06
N PRO A 70 -13.09 -6.01 8.34
CA PRO A 70 -13.09 -7.30 9.00
C PRO A 70 -12.28 -8.25 8.12
N ARG A 71 -11.37 -9.03 8.72
CA ARG A 71 -10.57 -10.08 8.05
C ARG A 71 -11.50 -11.13 7.44
N LYS A 72 -12.18 -10.77 6.35
CA LYS A 72 -13.06 -11.66 5.61
C LYS A 72 -12.13 -12.51 4.77
N HIS A 73 -11.99 -13.76 5.21
CA HIS A 73 -11.54 -14.91 4.44
C HIS A 73 -10.02 -15.14 4.29
N ARG A 74 -9.38 -15.63 5.36
CA ARG A 74 -8.25 -16.58 5.24
C ARG A 74 -8.56 -17.96 5.86
N GLN A 75 -9.79 -18.42 5.67
CA GLN A 75 -10.18 -19.82 5.84
C GLN A 75 -11.04 -20.25 4.64
N ARG A 76 -10.49 -20.21 3.41
CA ARG A 76 -11.02 -21.04 2.31
C ARG A 76 -10.02 -22.16 2.08
N GLY A 77 -10.19 -23.23 2.83
CA GLY A 77 -9.28 -24.36 2.86
C GLY A 77 -9.66 -25.38 3.93
N SER A 78 -10.95 -25.69 4.06
CA SER A 78 -11.42 -26.93 4.69
C SER A 78 -12.89 -27.19 4.32
N GLU A 79 -13.19 -27.21 3.02
CA GLU A 79 -14.39 -27.87 2.51
C GLU A 79 -13.94 -28.74 1.34
N LEU A 80 -13.45 -29.93 1.67
CA LEU A 80 -13.37 -31.04 0.75
C LEU A 80 -13.87 -32.30 1.47
N LEU A 81 -15.14 -32.59 1.14
CA LEU A 81 -15.73 -33.92 0.93
C LEU A 81 -15.88 -34.84 2.15
N SER A 82 -17.10 -34.86 2.69
CA SER A 82 -17.70 -36.10 3.17
C SER A 82 -18.88 -36.43 2.25
N ASP A 83 -18.59 -37.06 1.12
CA ASP A 83 -19.58 -37.89 0.43
C ASP A 83 -19.70 -39.19 1.25
N ASP A 84 -20.83 -39.34 1.95
CA ASP A 84 -21.42 -40.66 2.24
C ASP A 84 -22.88 -40.42 2.67
N GLU A 85 -23.74 -40.16 1.68
CA GLU A 85 -25.13 -40.59 1.77
C GLU A 85 -25.14 -42.13 1.73
N VAL A 86 -25.59 -42.78 2.81
CA VAL A 86 -26.05 -44.17 2.74
C VAL A 86 -27.49 -44.25 3.26
N PRO A 87 -28.50 -44.25 2.39
CA PRO A 87 -29.86 -44.60 2.79
C PRO A 87 -30.07 -46.10 2.56
N LEU A 88 -30.01 -46.91 3.61
CA LEU A 88 -30.52 -48.29 3.56
C LEU A 88 -31.71 -48.48 4.50
N ARG A 89 -32.86 -48.34 3.84
CA ARG A 89 -34.23 -48.84 4.09
C ARG A 89 -34.43 -49.79 5.28
N MET A 90 -35.48 -49.48 6.04
CA MET A 90 -36.24 -50.41 6.88
C MET A 90 -36.58 -51.71 6.12
N GLY A 91 -36.28 -52.83 6.76
CA GLY A 91 -36.85 -54.16 6.52
C GLY A 91 -37.18 -54.80 7.85
#